data_AF-A0A2G6GY46-F1
#
_entry.id   AF-A0A2G6GY46-F1
#
_cell.length_a   1.000
_cell.length_b   1.000
_cell.length_c   1.000
_cell.angle_alpha   90.00
_cell.angle_beta   90.00
_cell.angle_gamma   90.00
#
_symmetry.space_group_name_H-M   'P 1'
#
loop_
_entity.id
_entity.type
_entity.pdbx_description
1 polymer ?
#
loop_
_entity_poly.entity_id
_entity_poly.type
_entity_poly.pdbx_seq_one_letter_code
_entity_poly.pdbx_strand_id
1 'polypeptide(L)'
;DPSGEYDWATPTYKNYGYAELLDVYMSGLYFTEVTIEEVEKMNEEAMATRSEAAMGKGRDYWYSVEGSAKLAKKVTKNVTPLTGSLYVDQYGGDVKRFQRAIRKALECTDGLMLFDVAHIINNDWWEEVDKAVKEGLKD
;
A
#
# COMPACT_ATOMS: atom_id res chain seq x y z
N ASP A 1 15.54 -13.94 3.02
CA ASP A 1 15.58 -14.35 4.45
C ASP A 1 15.83 -13.07 5.23
N PRO A 2 14.99 -12.65 6.19
CA PRO A 2 15.14 -11.37 6.86
C PRO A 2 16.54 -11.11 7.43
N SER A 3 17.23 -12.13 7.93
CA SER A 3 18.60 -11.97 8.48
C SER A 3 19.66 -11.62 7.43
N GLY A 4 19.35 -11.77 6.14
CA GLY A 4 20.23 -11.32 5.05
C GLY A 4 19.91 -9.90 4.56
N GLU A 5 18.79 -9.32 5.00
CA GLU A 5 18.30 -8.02 4.54
C GLU A 5 18.25 -6.98 5.68
N TYR A 6 18.15 -7.43 6.94
CA TYR A 6 17.93 -6.58 8.11
C TYR A 6 18.85 -6.94 9.28
N ASP A 7 19.60 -5.96 9.76
CA ASP A 7 20.58 -6.13 10.84
C ASP A 7 19.96 -6.55 12.19
N TRP A 8 18.67 -6.30 12.37
CA TRP A 8 17.93 -6.67 13.58
C TRP A 8 17.46 -8.13 13.59
N ALA A 9 17.43 -8.81 12.43
CA ALA A 9 16.85 -10.14 12.32
C ALA A 9 17.89 -11.23 12.63
N THR A 10 17.60 -12.08 13.62
CA THR A 10 18.46 -13.23 13.93
C THR A 10 18.42 -14.26 12.79
N PRO A 11 19.46 -15.13 12.63
CA PRO A 11 19.47 -16.16 11.59
C PRO A 11 18.29 -17.15 11.62
N THR A 12 17.60 -17.26 12.76
CA THR A 12 16.43 -18.12 12.95
C THR A 12 15.10 -17.36 12.90
N TYR A 13 15.11 -16.03 12.72
CA TYR A 13 13.90 -15.20 12.75
C TYR A 13 12.81 -15.68 11.79
N LYS A 14 13.21 -16.13 10.58
CA LYS A 14 12.31 -16.68 9.56
C LYS A 14 11.43 -17.85 10.04
N ASN A 15 11.80 -18.54 11.13
CA ASN A 15 11.08 -19.70 11.66
C ASN A 15 9.94 -19.32 12.63
N TYR A 16 9.82 -18.03 12.96
CA TYR A 16 8.84 -17.52 13.94
C TYR A 16 7.71 -16.71 13.28
N GLY A 17 7.60 -16.76 11.96
CA GLY A 17 6.41 -16.26 11.26
C GLY A 17 5.19 -17.11 11.61
N TYR A 18 4.01 -16.49 11.56
CA TYR A 18 2.72 -17.16 11.84
C TYR A 18 1.68 -16.86 10.76
N ALA A 19 2.12 -16.40 9.58
CA ALA A 19 1.23 -16.03 8.48
C ALA A 19 0.40 -17.24 8.01
N GLU A 20 0.94 -18.45 8.09
CA GLU A 20 0.24 -19.71 7.79
C GLU A 20 -0.92 -20.03 8.74
N LEU A 21 -0.99 -19.35 9.90
CA LEU A 21 -2.10 -19.50 10.85
C LEU A 21 -3.27 -18.55 10.57
N LEU A 22 -3.11 -17.62 9.61
CA LEU A 22 -4.12 -16.64 9.25
C LEU A 22 -4.96 -17.12 8.05
N ASP A 23 -6.28 -17.03 8.16
CA ASP A 23 -7.18 -17.27 7.02
C ASP A 23 -7.09 -16.17 5.96
N VAL A 24 -6.83 -14.94 6.41
CA VAL A 24 -6.63 -13.75 5.58
C VAL A 24 -5.77 -12.76 6.33
N TYR A 25 -4.87 -12.07 5.63
CA TYR A 25 -4.10 -10.96 6.18
C TYR A 25 -4.51 -9.65 5.51
N MET A 26 -4.99 -8.68 6.31
CA MET A 26 -5.39 -7.36 5.84
C MET A 26 -4.27 -6.35 6.09
N SER A 27 -3.58 -5.91 5.04
CA SER A 27 -2.47 -4.96 5.16
C SER A 27 -2.96 -3.54 4.90
N GLY A 28 -2.64 -2.62 5.80
CA GLY A 28 -2.86 -1.19 5.59
C GLY A 28 -1.96 -0.65 4.47
N LEU A 29 -2.57 -0.31 3.33
CA LEU A 29 -1.95 0.41 2.21
C LEU A 29 -2.21 1.91 2.35
N TYR A 30 -1.95 2.45 3.54
CA TYR A 30 -2.35 3.81 3.95
C TYR A 30 -1.36 4.86 3.43
N PHE A 31 -1.32 5.01 2.12
CA PHE A 31 -0.47 5.96 1.41
C PHE A 31 -1.25 6.77 0.38
N THR A 32 -0.93 8.05 0.29
CA THR A 32 -1.48 8.95 -0.73
C THR A 32 -0.88 8.65 -2.11
N GLU A 33 0.42 8.34 -2.16
CA GLU A 33 1.09 7.87 -3.38
C GLU A 33 0.56 6.48 -3.77
N VAL A 34 0.14 6.33 -5.02
CA VAL A 34 -0.48 5.11 -5.53
C VAL A 34 0.57 4.14 -6.07
N THR A 35 1.58 4.64 -6.80
CA THR A 35 2.61 3.82 -7.45
C THR A 35 3.99 4.06 -6.85
N ILE A 36 4.89 3.09 -7.05
CA ILE A 36 6.30 3.25 -6.68
C ILE A 36 6.92 4.43 -7.45
N GLU A 37 6.56 4.59 -8.72
CA GLU A 37 7.02 5.68 -9.59
C GLU A 37 6.64 7.08 -9.03
N GLU A 38 5.47 7.22 -8.40
CA GLU A 38 5.10 8.48 -7.74
C GLU A 38 6.03 8.81 -6.57
N VAL A 39 6.44 7.80 -5.80
CA VAL A 39 7.42 7.97 -4.70
C VAL A 39 8.80 8.32 -5.24
N GLU A 40 9.24 7.65 -6.30
CA GLU A 40 10.53 7.92 -6.94
C GLU A 40 10.59 9.36 -7.47
N LYS A 41 9.55 9.79 -8.20
CA LYS A 41 9.45 11.17 -8.71
C LYS A 41 9.42 12.20 -7.58
N MET A 42 8.66 11.96 -6.52
CA MET A 42 8.63 12.84 -5.35
C MET A 42 10.02 12.93 -4.70
N ASN A 43 10.75 11.81 -4.60
CA ASN A 43 12.11 11.81 -4.10
C ASN A 43 13.05 12.60 -5.00
N GLU A 44 12.96 12.46 -6.32
CA GLU A 44 13.75 13.23 -7.29
C GLU A 44 13.53 14.75 -7.15
N GLU A 45 12.27 15.17 -7.03
CA GLU A 45 11.90 16.58 -6.84
C GLU A 45 12.42 17.13 -5.50
N ALA A 46 12.29 16.35 -4.42
CA ALA A 46 12.84 16.72 -3.11
C ALA A 46 14.38 16.77 -3.12
N MET A 47 15.03 15.91 -3.90
CA MET A 47 16.48 15.89 -4.07
C MET A 47 16.99 17.11 -4.85
N ALA A 48 16.24 17.58 -5.85
CA ALA A 48 16.60 18.74 -6.67
C ALA A 48 16.61 20.06 -5.88
N THR A 49 15.93 20.11 -4.73
CA THR A 49 15.81 21.30 -3.87
C THR A 49 16.66 21.24 -2.60
N ARG A 50 17.56 20.24 -2.50
CA ARG A 50 18.42 20.07 -1.32
C ARG A 50 19.42 21.19 -1.14
N SER A 51 19.38 21.82 0.03
CA SER A 51 20.38 22.80 0.49
C SER A 51 21.20 22.31 1.70
N GLU A 52 20.76 21.27 2.43
CA GLU A 52 21.37 20.84 3.68
C GLU A 52 21.72 19.35 3.73
N ALA A 53 22.85 19.02 4.34
CA ALA A 53 23.37 17.65 4.47
C ALA A 53 22.51 16.73 5.36
N ALA A 54 21.61 17.30 6.18
CA ALA A 54 20.71 16.54 7.06
C ALA A 54 19.44 16.03 6.37
N MET A 55 19.16 16.44 5.13
CA MET A 55 18.02 15.90 4.39
C MET A 55 18.30 14.41 4.07
N GLY A 56 17.51 13.49 4.64
CA GLY A 56 17.64 12.04 4.47
C GLY A 56 17.32 11.55 3.04
N LYS A 57 17.64 10.28 2.72
CA LYS A 57 17.66 9.71 1.34
C LYS A 57 16.31 9.67 0.57
N GLY A 58 15.28 10.37 1.03
CA GLY A 58 13.91 10.28 0.52
C GLY A 58 13.10 9.22 1.25
N ARG A 59 11.87 8.98 0.77
CA ARG A 59 11.01 7.88 1.24
C ARG A 59 11.37 6.58 0.54
N ASP A 60 11.19 5.44 1.19
CA ASP A 60 11.37 4.14 0.53
C ASP A 60 10.25 3.88 -0.48
N TYR A 61 10.49 3.01 -1.47
CA TYR A 61 9.52 2.64 -2.50
C TYR A 61 8.17 2.14 -1.94
N TRP A 62 8.20 1.53 -0.75
CA TRP A 62 7.02 0.97 -0.10
C TRP A 62 6.09 2.02 0.51
N TYR A 63 6.44 3.31 0.48
CA TYR A 63 5.56 4.44 0.80
C TYR A 63 4.54 4.72 -0.32
N SER A 64 3.99 3.67 -0.93
CA SER A 64 2.94 3.73 -1.94
C SER A 64 1.99 2.55 -1.78
N VAL A 65 0.77 2.66 -2.30
CA VAL A 65 -0.20 1.54 -2.34
C VAL A 65 0.44 0.30 -2.99
N GLU A 66 1.06 0.48 -4.16
CA GLU A 66 1.76 -0.57 -4.90
C GLU A 66 2.94 -1.17 -4.12
N GLY A 67 3.84 -0.32 -3.63
CA GLY A 67 5.07 -0.76 -2.97
C GLY A 67 4.79 -1.46 -1.63
N SER A 68 3.83 -0.95 -0.87
CA SER A 68 3.37 -1.57 0.37
C SER A 68 2.73 -2.94 0.12
N ALA A 69 1.88 -3.06 -0.90
CA ALA A 69 1.27 -4.33 -1.29
C ALA A 69 2.34 -5.37 -1.71
N LYS A 70 3.32 -4.96 -2.52
CA LYS A 70 4.44 -5.82 -2.94
C LYS A 70 5.28 -6.28 -1.75
N LEU A 71 5.58 -5.38 -0.81
CA LEU A 71 6.32 -5.72 0.41
C LEU A 71 5.51 -6.69 1.28
N ALA A 72 4.21 -6.45 1.47
CA ALA A 72 3.32 -7.33 2.22
C ALA A 72 3.25 -8.74 1.64
N LYS A 73 3.12 -8.88 0.30
CA LYS A 73 3.21 -10.18 -0.40
C LYS A 73 4.57 -10.85 -0.20
N LYS A 74 5.67 -10.08 -0.29
CA LYS A 74 7.03 -10.60 -0.09
C LYS A 74 7.23 -11.17 1.32
N VAL A 75 6.81 -10.45 2.37
CA VAL A 75 7.05 -10.87 3.76
C VAL A 75 6.13 -12.02 4.19
N THR A 76 4.89 -12.04 3.71
CA THR A 76 3.95 -13.15 3.94
C THR A 76 4.25 -14.36 3.06
N LYS A 77 5.09 -14.21 2.04
CA LYS A 77 5.43 -15.26 1.05
C LYS A 77 4.19 -15.87 0.39
N ASN A 78 3.09 -15.11 0.31
CA ASN A 78 1.79 -15.56 -0.22
C ASN A 78 1.24 -16.84 0.44
N VAL A 79 1.60 -17.13 1.70
CA VAL A 79 1.07 -18.33 2.41
C VAL A 79 -0.36 -18.15 2.91
N THR A 80 -0.87 -16.92 2.88
CA THR A 80 -2.24 -16.53 3.23
C THR A 80 -2.71 -15.46 2.24
N PRO A 81 -4.01 -15.41 1.88
CA PRO A 81 -4.57 -14.34 1.05
C PRO A 81 -4.30 -12.97 1.66
N LEU A 82 -3.77 -12.05 0.84
CA LEU A 82 -3.51 -10.67 1.24
C LEU A 82 -4.64 -9.76 0.77
N THR A 83 -5.35 -9.09 1.67
CA THR A 83 -6.31 -8.04 1.34
C THR A 83 -5.70 -6.66 1.57
N GLY A 84 -5.69 -5.81 0.55
CA GLY A 84 -5.23 -4.43 0.67
C GLY A 84 -6.29 -3.54 1.32
N SER A 85 -5.94 -2.87 2.42
CA SER A 85 -6.81 -1.90 3.10
C SER A 85 -6.44 -0.47 2.72
N LEU A 86 -7.41 0.33 2.29
CA LEU A 86 -7.24 1.76 1.99
C LEU A 86 -7.94 2.62 3.04
N TYR A 87 -7.25 3.65 3.55
CA TYR A 87 -7.87 4.63 4.43
C TYR A 87 -8.51 5.74 3.57
N VAL A 88 -9.84 5.77 3.48
CA VAL A 88 -10.61 6.61 2.54
C VAL A 88 -10.36 8.10 2.79
N ASP A 89 -10.33 8.54 4.06
CA ASP A 89 -10.14 9.95 4.42
C ASP A 89 -8.79 10.53 3.97
N GLN A 90 -7.77 9.67 3.82
CA GLN A 90 -6.42 10.11 3.43
C GLN A 90 -6.38 10.71 2.02
N TYR A 91 -7.38 10.41 1.19
CA TYR A 91 -7.53 10.97 -0.14
C TYR A 91 -8.26 12.33 -0.13
N GLY A 92 -8.79 12.76 1.02
CA GLY A 92 -9.50 14.03 1.18
C GLY A 92 -10.65 14.15 0.18
N GLY A 93 -10.61 15.17 -0.67
CA GLY A 93 -11.55 15.37 -1.78
C GLY A 93 -11.09 14.85 -3.14
N ASP A 94 -9.91 14.22 -3.23
CA ASP A 94 -9.35 13.72 -4.49
C ASP A 94 -9.87 12.31 -4.82
N VAL A 95 -11.12 12.27 -5.24
CA VAL A 95 -11.80 11.02 -5.62
C VAL A 95 -11.09 10.29 -6.76
N LYS A 96 -10.42 11.01 -7.67
CA LYS A 96 -9.71 10.38 -8.80
C LYS A 96 -8.49 9.59 -8.32
N ARG A 97 -7.73 10.15 -7.36
CA ARG A 97 -6.62 9.43 -6.72
C ARG A 97 -7.14 8.25 -5.92
N PHE A 98 -8.25 8.40 -5.20
CA PHE A 98 -8.87 7.28 -4.47
C PHE A 98 -9.27 6.13 -5.41
N GLN A 99 -9.91 6.42 -6.55
CA GLN A 99 -10.24 5.40 -7.55
C GLN A 99 -8.98 4.71 -8.12
N ARG A 100 -7.89 5.46 -8.34
CA ARG A 100 -6.61 4.87 -8.74
C ARG A 100 -6.04 3.94 -7.67
N ALA A 101 -6.14 4.32 -6.40
CA ALA A 101 -5.71 3.49 -5.28
C ALA A 101 -6.53 2.20 -5.19
N ILE A 102 -7.86 2.26 -5.36
CA ILE A 102 -8.72 1.07 -5.41
C ILE A 102 -8.25 0.09 -6.48
N ARG A 103 -8.08 0.56 -7.71
CA ARG A 103 -7.61 -0.29 -8.82
C ARG A 103 -6.24 -0.89 -8.53
N LYS A 104 -5.29 -0.08 -8.03
CA LYS A 104 -3.94 -0.55 -7.73
C LYS A 104 -3.92 -1.56 -6.58
N ALA A 105 -4.75 -1.37 -5.55
CA ALA A 105 -4.89 -2.32 -4.45
C ALA A 105 -5.43 -3.66 -4.97
N LEU A 106 -6.50 -3.65 -5.78
CA LEU A 106 -7.06 -4.85 -6.42
C LEU A 106 -6.06 -5.54 -7.36
N GLU A 107 -5.25 -4.78 -8.10
CA GLU A 107 -4.20 -5.33 -8.97
C GLU A 107 -3.08 -6.01 -8.19
N CYS A 108 -2.69 -5.45 -7.03
CA CYS A 108 -1.52 -5.89 -6.27
C CYS A 108 -1.84 -6.90 -5.15
N THR A 109 -3.10 -7.03 -4.76
CA THR A 109 -3.54 -7.85 -3.62
C THR A 109 -4.69 -8.76 -4.02
N ASP A 110 -5.04 -9.69 -3.14
CA ASP A 110 -6.05 -10.74 -3.40
C ASP A 110 -7.45 -10.31 -2.96
N GLY A 111 -7.60 -9.06 -2.47
CA GLY A 111 -8.87 -8.50 -2.03
C GLY A 111 -8.75 -7.02 -1.65
N LEU A 112 -9.89 -6.35 -1.47
CA LEU A 112 -9.97 -4.94 -1.09
C LEU A 112 -10.75 -4.75 0.20
N MET A 113 -10.19 -3.95 1.12
CA MET A 113 -10.86 -3.40 2.29
C MET A 113 -10.84 -1.88 2.19
N LEU A 114 -11.97 -1.24 2.50
CA LEU A 114 -12.08 0.22 2.59
C LEU A 114 -12.33 0.61 4.04
N PHE A 115 -11.39 1.37 4.61
CA PHE A 115 -11.48 1.88 5.98
C PHE A 115 -11.69 3.40 5.96
N ASP A 116 -12.75 3.97 6.47
CA ASP A 116 -14.03 3.34 6.82
C ASP A 116 -15.15 3.79 5.88
N VAL A 117 -16.32 3.18 6.04
CA VAL A 117 -17.51 3.47 5.24
C VAL A 117 -18.10 4.87 5.51
N ALA A 118 -17.84 5.47 6.68
CA ALA A 118 -18.38 6.77 7.02
C ALA A 118 -17.84 7.86 6.08
N HIS A 119 -16.57 7.77 5.66
CA HIS A 119 -16.00 8.68 4.68
C HIS A 119 -16.63 8.54 3.29
N ILE A 120 -17.01 7.31 2.89
CA ILE A 120 -17.74 7.08 1.63
C ILE A 120 -19.13 7.75 1.70
N ILE A 121 -19.82 7.59 2.83
CA ILE A 121 -21.14 8.20 3.06
C ILE A 121 -21.04 9.72 3.06
N ASN A 122 -20.08 10.29 3.80
CA ASN A 122 -19.94 11.73 3.96
C ASN A 122 -19.57 12.44 2.64
N ASN A 123 -18.82 11.77 1.77
CA ASN A 123 -18.40 12.31 0.49
C ASN A 123 -19.34 11.96 -0.67
N ASP A 124 -20.38 11.16 -0.44
CA ASP A 124 -21.29 10.63 -1.46
C ASP A 124 -20.56 9.88 -2.59
N TRP A 125 -19.60 9.03 -2.23
CA TRP A 125 -18.67 8.38 -3.18
C TRP A 125 -19.08 6.96 -3.62
N TRP A 126 -20.34 6.59 -3.45
CA TRP A 126 -20.80 5.23 -3.74
C TRP A 126 -20.62 4.85 -5.22
N GLU A 127 -20.94 5.76 -6.15
CA GLU A 127 -20.79 5.51 -7.58
C GLU A 127 -19.31 5.40 -7.98
N GLU A 128 -18.45 6.21 -7.37
CA GLU A 128 -17.03 6.26 -7.66
C GLU A 128 -16.30 5.01 -7.16
N VAL A 129 -16.70 4.50 -6.00
CA VAL A 129 -16.25 3.21 -5.47
C VAL A 129 -16.72 2.08 -6.39
N ASP A 130 -18.01 2.01 -6.71
CA ASP A 130 -18.56 0.96 -7.58
C ASP A 130 -17.85 0.92 -8.94
N LYS A 131 -17.66 2.08 -9.57
CA LYS A 131 -16.94 2.21 -10.83
C LYS A 131 -15.49 1.71 -10.71
N ALA A 132 -14.76 2.15 -9.70
CA ALA A 132 -13.36 1.77 -9.54
C ALA A 132 -13.18 0.29 -9.23
N VAL A 133 -14.06 -0.30 -8.42
CA VAL A 133 -14.07 -1.75 -8.14
C VAL A 133 -14.37 -2.54 -9.41
N LYS A 134 -15.41 -2.15 -10.17
CA LYS A 134 -15.74 -2.80 -11.46
C LYS A 134 -14.63 -2.68 -12.49
N GLU A 135 -13.88 -1.59 -12.50
CA GLU A 135 -12.72 -1.41 -13.37
C GLU A 135 -11.53 -2.27 -12.91
N GLY A 136 -11.29 -2.37 -11.59
CA GLY A 136 -10.18 -3.13 -11.03
C GLY A 136 -10.37 -4.65 -10.98
N LEU A 137 -11.62 -5.14 -11.02
CA LEU A 137 -11.96 -6.57 -11.08
C LEU A 137 -12.03 -7.14 -12.50
N LYS A 138 -11.87 -6.32 -13.55
CA LYS A 138 -11.88 -6.81 -14.93
C LYS A 138 -10.51 -7.42 -15.25
N ASP A 139 -10.51 -8.76 -15.35
CA ASP A 139 -9.44 -9.58 -15.94
C ASP A 139 -9.13 -9.15 -17.39
#